data_AF-A0AAE5X314-F1
#
_entry.id   AF-A0AAE5X314-F1
#
_cell.length_a   1.000
_cell.length_b   1.000
_cell.length_c   1.000
_cell.angle_alpha   90.00
_cell.angle_beta   90.00
_cell.angle_gamma   90.00
#
_symmetry.space_group_name_H-M   'P 1'
#
loop_
_entity.id
_entity.type
_entity.pdbx_description
1 polymer ?
#
loop_
_entity_poly.entity_id
_entity_poly.type
_entity_poly.pdbx_seq_one_letter_code
_entity_poly.pdbx_strand_id
1 'polypeptide(L)'
;MNGALLSLALLAGSMVIPASDRVPELKVEALCQATSETDKSMGLALAQSFADCMRDETTAQQQLGTVWSTAKPTVRDACEGEAMAGGTQSYVDLLTCIQMTDTATALASTPPLRGASKNRNRQ
;
A
#
# COMPACT_ATOMS: atom_id res chain seq x y z
N MET A 1 -38.04 -14.87 40.52
CA MET A 1 -38.12 -13.69 39.61
C MET A 1 -36.82 -13.67 38.83
N ASN A 2 -36.86 -14.16 37.59
CA ASN A 2 -35.69 -14.45 36.78
C ASN A 2 -35.20 -13.16 36.09
N GLY A 3 -33.94 -12.80 36.31
CA GLY A 3 -33.28 -11.72 35.57
C GLY A 3 -32.79 -12.21 34.22
N ALA A 4 -33.25 -11.59 33.14
CA ALA A 4 -32.72 -11.79 31.80
C ALA A 4 -31.66 -10.73 31.51
N LEU A 5 -30.43 -11.16 31.25
CA LEU A 5 -29.34 -10.31 30.74
C LEU A 5 -29.39 -10.34 29.20
N LEU A 6 -29.62 -9.18 28.59
CA LEU A 6 -29.57 -8.98 27.13
C LEU A 6 -28.14 -8.59 26.74
N SER A 7 -27.40 -9.51 26.14
CA SER A 7 -26.09 -9.25 25.54
C SER A 7 -26.28 -8.57 24.18
N LEU A 8 -25.88 -7.30 24.06
CA LEU A 8 -25.88 -6.55 22.80
C LEU A 8 -24.55 -6.82 22.07
N ALA A 9 -24.55 -7.73 21.09
CA ALA A 9 -23.41 -7.95 20.21
C ALA A 9 -23.29 -6.78 19.22
N LEU A 10 -22.28 -5.93 19.39
CA LEU A 10 -21.92 -4.94 18.36
C LEU A 10 -21.28 -5.68 17.17
N LEU A 11 -22.02 -5.82 16.08
CA LEU A 11 -21.43 -6.10 14.77
C LEU A 11 -20.72 -4.84 14.28
N ALA A 12 -19.43 -4.72 14.55
CA ALA A 12 -18.55 -3.77 13.85
C ALA A 12 -18.31 -4.28 12.43
N GLY A 13 -19.28 -4.09 11.54
CA GLY A 13 -19.09 -4.29 10.11
C GLY A 13 -18.16 -3.19 9.60
N SER A 14 -16.98 -3.57 9.11
CA SER A 14 -16.11 -2.67 8.36
C SER A 14 -16.85 -2.24 7.10
N MET A 15 -17.33 -0.99 7.08
CA MET A 15 -17.88 -0.38 5.88
C MET A 15 -16.74 -0.24 4.87
N VAL A 16 -16.70 -1.14 3.90
CA VAL A 16 -15.78 -1.01 2.76
C VAL A 16 -16.37 0.06 1.86
N ILE A 17 -15.79 1.25 1.89
CA ILE A 17 -16.11 2.29 0.91
C ILE A 17 -15.40 1.86 -0.38
N PRO A 18 -16.12 1.61 -1.47
CA PRO A 18 -15.46 1.26 -2.73
C PRO A 18 -14.59 2.44 -3.18
N ALA A 19 -13.34 2.16 -3.55
CA ALA A 19 -12.43 3.16 -4.09
C ALA A 19 -13.08 3.83 -5.31
N SER A 20 -12.92 5.15 -5.36
CA SER A 20 -13.36 5.94 -6.50
C SER A 20 -12.69 5.44 -7.78
N ASP A 21 -13.37 5.57 -8.91
CA ASP A 21 -12.71 5.38 -10.23
C ASP A 21 -11.60 6.40 -10.49
N ARG A 22 -11.47 7.41 -9.62
CA ARG A 22 -10.39 8.40 -9.63
C ARG A 22 -9.32 8.04 -8.61
N VAL A 23 -8.07 8.34 -8.95
CA VAL A 23 -6.94 8.29 -8.02
C VAL A 23 -7.28 9.18 -6.79
N PRO A 24 -7.05 8.71 -5.55
CA PRO A 24 -7.36 9.48 -4.35
C PRO A 24 -6.48 10.75 -4.27
N GLU A 25 -7.00 11.79 -3.62
CA GLU A 25 -6.21 12.97 -3.28
C GLU A 25 -5.46 12.70 -1.96
N LEU A 26 -4.14 12.52 -2.07
CA LEU A 26 -3.27 12.27 -0.93
C LEU A 26 -2.56 13.56 -0.49
N LYS A 27 -2.52 13.79 0.82
CA LYS A 27 -1.89 14.97 1.45
C LYS A 27 -0.39 14.77 1.62
N VAL A 28 0.34 14.74 0.50
CA VAL A 28 1.78 14.42 0.46
C VAL A 28 2.67 15.52 1.03
N GLU A 29 2.21 16.78 1.11
CA GLU A 29 3.03 17.87 1.64
C GLU A 29 3.38 17.65 3.11
N ALA A 30 2.43 17.14 3.91
CA ALA A 30 2.64 16.83 5.32
C ALA A 30 3.66 15.69 5.49
N LEU A 31 3.58 14.67 4.64
CA LEU A 31 4.58 13.60 4.58
C LEU A 31 5.96 14.17 4.25
N CYS A 32 6.08 14.94 3.17
CA CYS A 32 7.35 15.47 2.72
C CYS A 32 8.01 16.42 3.72
N GLN A 33 7.20 17.21 4.43
CA GLN A 33 7.70 18.06 5.52
C GLN A 33 8.23 17.20 6.67
N ALA A 34 7.44 16.23 7.13
CA ALA A 34 7.83 15.34 8.23
C ALA A 34 9.10 14.54 7.90
N THR A 35 9.22 14.00 6.68
CA THR A 35 10.41 13.27 6.22
C THR A 35 11.64 14.18 6.23
N SER A 36 11.54 15.38 5.66
CA SER A 36 12.69 16.29 5.61
C SER A 36 13.14 16.77 6.99
N GLU A 37 12.19 17.03 7.90
CA GLU A 37 12.50 17.40 9.29
C GLU A 37 13.12 16.23 10.07
N THR A 38 12.58 15.02 9.89
CA THR A 38 13.08 13.79 10.53
C THR A 38 14.51 13.51 10.09
N ASP A 39 14.77 13.49 8.78
CA ASP A 39 16.10 13.19 8.24
C ASP A 39 17.16 14.20 8.69
N LYS A 40 16.79 15.49 8.74
CA LYS A 40 17.65 16.55 9.28
C LYS A 40 17.93 16.34 10.77
N SER A 41 16.91 16.02 11.55
CA SER A 41 17.05 15.77 13.00
C SER A 41 17.94 14.56 13.30
N MET A 42 17.93 13.56 12.42
CA MET A 42 18.74 12.36 12.50
C MET A 42 20.16 12.55 11.93
N GLY A 43 20.44 13.68 11.28
CA GLY A 43 21.74 13.95 10.66
C GLY A 43 22.08 12.96 9.54
N LEU A 44 21.09 12.50 8.78
CA LEU A 44 21.32 11.53 7.71
C LEU A 44 22.22 12.12 6.62
N ALA A 45 23.23 11.36 6.18
CA ALA A 45 24.14 11.78 5.13
C ALA A 45 23.43 11.98 3.77
N LEU A 46 22.35 11.22 3.54
CA LEU A 46 21.47 11.34 2.38
C LEU A 46 20.08 11.76 2.85
N ALA A 47 19.99 12.92 3.51
CA ALA A 47 18.71 13.47 3.93
C ALA A 47 17.84 13.83 2.72
N GLN A 48 16.59 13.39 2.77
CA GLN A 48 15.59 13.66 1.75
C GLN A 48 15.14 15.13 1.87
N SER A 49 15.29 15.91 0.78
CA SER A 49 14.81 17.28 0.76
C SER A 49 13.29 17.31 0.50
N PHE A 50 12.59 18.31 1.03
CA PHE A 50 11.18 18.52 0.74
C PHE A 50 10.89 18.56 -0.78
N ALA A 51 11.75 19.23 -1.54
CA ALA A 51 11.58 19.36 -3.00
C ALA A 51 11.76 18.02 -3.72
N ASP A 52 12.72 17.20 -3.30
CA ASP A 52 12.90 15.85 -3.85
C ASP A 52 11.69 14.96 -3.53
N CYS A 53 11.14 15.07 -2.32
CA CYS A 53 9.97 14.29 -1.91
C CYS A 53 8.78 14.64 -2.78
N MET A 54 8.48 15.94 -2.89
CA MET A 54 7.36 16.43 -3.71
C MET A 54 7.51 16.02 -5.18
N ARG A 55 8.73 16.01 -5.71
CA ARG A 55 8.99 15.52 -7.08
C ARG A 55 8.63 14.04 -7.19
N ASP A 56 9.08 13.22 -6.26
CA ASP A 56 8.89 11.77 -6.31
C ASP A 56 7.41 11.42 -6.16
N GLU A 57 6.71 12.08 -5.23
CA GLU A 57 5.26 11.96 -5.01
C GLU A 57 4.44 12.41 -6.22
N THR A 58 4.79 13.55 -6.82
CA THR A 58 4.12 14.05 -8.05
C THR A 58 4.33 13.10 -9.22
N THR A 59 5.54 12.55 -9.35
CA THR A 59 5.87 11.57 -10.39
C THR A 59 5.05 10.28 -10.20
N ALA A 60 4.95 9.80 -8.96
CA ALA A 60 4.14 8.64 -8.63
C ALA A 60 2.64 8.88 -8.90
N GLN A 61 2.11 10.05 -8.56
CA GLN A 61 0.73 10.44 -8.86
C GLN A 61 0.43 10.41 -10.36
N GLN A 62 1.35 10.90 -11.19
CA GLN A 62 1.21 10.86 -12.65
C GLN A 62 1.19 9.43 -13.18
N GLN A 63 2.06 8.57 -12.66
CA GLN A 63 2.11 7.15 -13.05
C GLN A 63 0.86 6.39 -12.58
N LEU A 64 0.34 6.72 -11.39
CA LEU A 64 -0.91 6.18 -10.87
C LEU A 64 -2.08 6.40 -11.81
N GLY A 65 -2.15 7.55 -12.51
CA GLY A 65 -3.21 7.80 -13.49
C GLY A 65 -3.34 6.69 -14.55
N THR A 66 -2.23 6.06 -14.93
CA THR A 66 -2.23 4.94 -15.89
C THR A 66 -2.64 3.64 -15.22
N VAL A 67 -1.95 3.24 -14.14
CA VAL A 67 -2.14 1.92 -13.52
C VAL A 67 -3.43 1.82 -12.71
N TRP A 68 -3.96 2.94 -12.22
CA TRP A 68 -5.21 2.96 -11.47
C TRP A 68 -6.35 2.41 -12.31
N SER A 69 -6.48 2.89 -13.56
CA SER A 69 -7.54 2.48 -14.47
C SER A 69 -7.57 0.97 -14.74
N THR A 70 -6.42 0.30 -14.72
CA THR A 70 -6.27 -1.14 -14.97
C THR A 70 -6.34 -1.99 -13.70
N ALA A 71 -6.05 -1.40 -12.54
CA ALA A 71 -6.11 -2.10 -11.26
C ALA A 71 -7.54 -2.53 -10.93
N LYS A 72 -7.70 -3.74 -10.38
CA LYS A 72 -9.01 -4.22 -9.89
C LYS A 72 -9.47 -3.35 -8.72
N PRO A 73 -10.78 -3.09 -8.56
CA PRO A 73 -11.31 -2.30 -7.44
C PRO A 73 -10.81 -2.78 -6.07
N THR A 74 -10.80 -4.09 -5.82
CA THR A 74 -10.31 -4.66 -4.55
C THR A 74 -8.82 -4.40 -4.29
N VAL A 75 -8.01 -4.26 -5.36
CA VAL A 75 -6.58 -3.91 -5.23
C VAL A 75 -6.44 -2.42 -4.93
N ARG A 76 -7.26 -1.57 -5.57
CA ARG A 76 -7.31 -0.14 -5.27
C ARG A 76 -7.68 0.10 -3.81
N ASP A 77 -8.75 -0.53 -3.33
CA ASP A 77 -9.21 -0.40 -1.94
C ASP A 77 -8.13 -0.81 -0.93
N ALA A 78 -7.50 -1.97 -1.16
CA ALA A 78 -6.46 -2.48 -0.29
C ALA A 78 -5.24 -1.55 -0.29
N CYS A 79 -4.74 -1.17 -1.46
CA CYS A 79 -3.55 -0.34 -1.58
C CYS A 79 -3.76 1.11 -1.13
N GLU A 80 -4.97 1.67 -1.29
CA GLU A 80 -5.33 2.97 -0.71
C GLU A 80 -5.31 2.91 0.82
N GLY A 81 -5.86 1.84 1.40
CA GLY A 81 -5.79 1.60 2.84
C GLY A 81 -4.36 1.53 3.38
N GLU A 82 -3.48 0.80 2.68
CA GLU A 82 -2.05 0.70 3.06
C GLU A 82 -1.32 2.04 2.88
N ALA A 83 -1.55 2.75 1.78
CA ALA A 83 -0.89 4.03 1.48
C ALA A 83 -1.28 5.18 2.42
N MET A 84 -2.37 5.00 3.18
CA MET A 84 -2.83 5.94 4.20
C MET A 84 -2.57 5.43 5.64
N ALA A 85 -2.08 4.21 5.78
CA ALA A 85 -1.78 3.61 7.07
C ALA A 85 -0.63 4.36 7.76
N GLY A 86 -0.65 4.42 9.10
CA GLY A 86 0.41 5.08 9.86
C GLY A 86 0.32 6.62 9.93
N GLY A 87 -0.72 7.23 9.35
CA GLY A 87 -1.01 8.66 9.49
C GLY A 87 -0.31 9.57 8.47
N THR A 88 0.50 8.99 7.58
CA THR A 88 1.07 9.65 6.41
C THR A 88 0.39 9.13 5.14
N GLN A 89 0.47 9.89 4.06
CA GLN A 89 -0.14 9.53 2.78
C GLN A 89 0.90 9.67 1.67
N SER A 90 1.14 8.59 0.92
CA SER A 90 2.16 8.55 -0.15
C SER A 90 1.60 7.96 -1.43
N TYR A 91 1.75 8.68 -2.54
CA TYR A 91 1.52 8.16 -3.88
C TYR A 91 2.57 7.13 -4.29
N VAL A 92 3.81 7.25 -3.78
CA VAL A 92 4.86 6.25 -4.00
C VAL A 92 4.45 4.91 -3.40
N ASP A 93 3.95 4.90 -2.17
CA ASP A 93 3.49 3.67 -1.51
C ASP A 93 2.26 3.09 -2.23
N LEU A 94 1.30 3.93 -2.61
CA LEU A 94 0.11 3.51 -3.35
C LEU A 94 0.47 2.85 -4.69
N LEU A 95 1.33 3.50 -5.46
CA LEU A 95 1.83 2.99 -6.73
C LEU A 95 2.56 1.66 -6.55
N THR A 96 3.45 1.60 -5.57
CA THR A 96 4.26 0.42 -5.28
C THR A 96 3.37 -0.77 -4.89
N CYS A 97 2.36 -0.55 -4.03
CA CYS A 97 1.43 -1.60 -3.64
C CYS A 97 0.69 -2.22 -4.84
N ILE A 98 0.19 -1.38 -5.75
CA ILE A 98 -0.52 -1.84 -6.96
C ILE A 98 0.44 -2.66 -7.84
N GLN A 99 1.63 -2.14 -8.11
CA GLN A 99 2.63 -2.82 -8.94
C GLN A 99 3.10 -4.15 -8.33
N MET A 100 3.26 -4.22 -7.02
CA MET A 100 3.61 -5.44 -6.30
C MET A 100 2.50 -6.48 -6.36
N THR A 101 1.24 -6.06 -6.22
CA THR A 101 0.08 -6.95 -6.31
C THR A 101 -0.08 -7.54 -7.71
N ASP A 102 0.12 -6.72 -8.74
CA ASP A 102 0.10 -7.16 -10.14
C ASP A 102 1.24 -8.14 -10.42
N THR A 103 2.44 -7.85 -9.93
CA THR A 103 3.62 -8.72 -10.05
C THR A 103 3.39 -10.07 -9.35
N ALA A 104 2.85 -10.05 -8.12
CA ALA A 104 2.54 -11.27 -7.37
C ALA A 104 1.50 -12.13 -8.10
N THR A 105 0.49 -11.49 -8.70
CA THR A 105 -0.53 -12.18 -9.52
C THR A 105 0.08 -12.84 -10.76
N ALA A 106 1.00 -12.14 -11.43
CA ALA A 106 1.71 -12.68 -12.59
C ALA A 106 2.59 -13.88 -12.20
N LEU A 107 3.32 -13.81 -11.08
CA LEU A 107 4.14 -14.89 -10.57
C LEU A 107 3.33 -16.11 -10.13
N ALA A 108 2.17 -15.90 -9.48
CA ALA A 108 1.26 -16.99 -9.09
C ALA A 108 0.70 -17.75 -10.30
N SER A 109 0.65 -17.10 -11.47
CA SER A 109 0.21 -17.72 -12.73
C SER A 109 1.31 -18.52 -13.42
N THR A 110 2.55 -18.45 -12.93
CA THR A 110 3.70 -19.17 -13.49
C THR A 110 3.74 -20.61 -12.95
N PRO A 111 3.98 -21.64 -13.79
CA PRO A 111 4.15 -23.00 -13.32
C PRO A 111 5.24 -23.10 -12.24
N PRO A 112 5.06 -23.95 -11.21
CA PRO A 112 6.00 -24.06 -10.12
C PRO A 112 7.40 -24.41 -10.64
N LEU A 113 8.41 -23.69 -10.14
CA LEU A 113 9.80 -23.97 -10.47
C LEU A 113 10.12 -25.41 -10.07
N ARG A 114 10.39 -26.26 -11.05
CA ARG A 114 10.73 -27.67 -10.81
C ARG A 114 12.18 -27.72 -10.32
N GLY A 115 12.35 -27.71 -8.99
CA GLY A 115 13.66 -27.80 -8.36
C GLY A 115 14.39 -29.10 -8.76
N ALA A 116 15.69 -29.00 -9.07
CA ALA A 116 16.54 -30.13 -9.48
C ALA A 116 16.86 -31.13 -8.36
N SER A 117 16.22 -31.02 -7.19
CA SER A 117 16.54 -31.83 -6.01
C SER A 117 15.69 -33.10 -5.95
N LYS A 118 15.90 -34.02 -6.88
CA LYS A 118 15.36 -35.39 -6.82
C LYS A 118 16.42 -36.41 -7.25
N ASN A 119 17.60 -36.41 -6.61
CA ASN A 119 18.51 -37.56 -6.65
C ASN A 119 19.70 -37.52 -5.67
N ARG A 120 19.53 -37.03 -4.43
CA ARG A 120 20.54 -37.23 -3.37
C ARG A 120 20.06 -38.29 -2.37
N ASN A 121 19.91 -39.52 -2.85
CA ASN A 121 19.88 -40.73 -2.02
C ASN A 121 20.29 -41.93 -2.87
N ARG A 122 21.60 -42.02 -3.14
CA ARG A 122 22.30 -43.24 -3.53
C ARG A 122 23.76 -43.11 -3.09
N GLN A 123 24.02 -43.46 -1.83
CA GLN A 123 25.27 -44.03 -1.33
C GLN A 123 25.01 -44.65 0.05
#